data_AF-A0A8D5FHP3-F1
#
_entry.id   AF-A0A8D5FHP3-F1
#
_cell.length_a   1.000
_cell.length_b   1.000
_cell.length_c   1.000
_cell.angle_alpha   90.00
_cell.angle_beta   90.00
_cell.angle_gamma   90.00
#
_symmetry.space_group_name_H-M   'P 1'
#
loop_
_entity.id
_entity.type
_entity.pdbx_description
1 polymer ?
#
loop_
_entity_poly.entity_id
_entity_poly.type
_entity_poly.pdbx_seq_one_letter_code
_entity_poly.pdbx_strand_id
1 'polypeptide(L)'
;MRSLLPVFLEAAEIITANLREQPPVFLVPLASTLSENDLDEAGLSRYRAVLDIRVVAEDNYNLMNSCQAVVAASGTVTLELAILSTPMVIAYKLSKITYMLAKFLVKLEYFSLVNLIAGKKVVTELLQDEVKAATIAEQLLLLVGETEERKEVLQSLEEVRKKLGGAGASEKAADLVFEILGEKTLNG
;
A
#
# COMPACT_ATOMS: atom_id res chain seq x y z
N MET A 1 8.45 -4.22 -9.72
CA MET A 1 8.58 -2.78 -9.42
C MET A 1 8.79 -1.92 -10.68
N ARG A 2 9.71 -2.29 -11.59
CA ARG A 2 9.93 -1.59 -12.89
C ARG A 2 8.67 -1.39 -13.78
N SER A 3 7.54 -2.05 -13.51
CA SER A 3 6.32 -1.98 -14.33
C SER A 3 5.20 -1.07 -13.80
N LEU A 4 5.28 -0.58 -12.55
CA LEU A 4 4.17 0.18 -11.93
C LEU A 4 4.46 1.67 -11.75
N LEU A 5 5.72 2.06 -11.56
CA LEU A 5 6.05 3.48 -11.37
C LEU A 5 5.55 4.38 -12.52
N PRO A 6 5.71 4.02 -13.82
CA PRO A 6 5.21 4.87 -14.90
C PRO A 6 3.72 5.19 -14.79
N VAL A 7 2.87 4.18 -14.53
CA VAL A 7 1.42 4.37 -14.44
C VAL A 7 1.02 5.12 -13.16
N PHE A 8 1.82 5.04 -12.10
CA PHE A 8 1.60 5.85 -10.89
C PHE A 8 1.93 7.32 -11.13
N LEU A 9 2.98 7.62 -11.90
CA LEU A 9 3.34 8.98 -12.28
C LEU A 9 2.30 9.61 -13.22
N GLU A 10 1.79 8.84 -14.18
CA GLU A 10 0.66 9.27 -15.02
C GLU A 10 -0.59 9.58 -14.16
N ALA A 11 -0.88 8.75 -13.15
CA ALA A 11 -1.98 9.03 -12.23
C ALA A 11 -1.74 10.31 -11.41
N ALA A 12 -0.51 10.54 -10.95
CA ALA A 12 -0.13 11.74 -10.20
C ALA A 12 -0.32 13.03 -11.02
N GLU A 13 -0.05 13.00 -12.32
CA GLU A 13 -0.34 14.11 -13.24
C GLU A 13 -1.85 14.38 -13.33
N ILE A 14 -2.67 13.33 -13.47
CA ILE A 14 -4.13 13.46 -13.48
C ILE A 14 -4.63 14.07 -12.16
N ILE A 15 -4.13 13.59 -11.01
CA ILE A 15 -4.52 14.12 -9.69
C ILE A 15 -4.15 15.61 -9.58
N THR A 16 -2.94 15.99 -9.99
CA THR A 16 -2.48 17.39 -9.97
C THR A 16 -3.37 18.28 -10.84
N ALA A 17 -3.79 17.79 -12.00
CA ALA A 17 -4.71 18.50 -12.87
C ALA A 17 -6.13 18.67 -12.28
N ASN A 18 -6.55 17.81 -11.36
CA ASN A 18 -7.84 17.89 -10.65
C ASN A 18 -7.76 18.76 -9.38
N LEU A 19 -6.60 18.83 -8.72
CA LEU A 19 -6.39 19.57 -7.47
C LEU A 19 -5.61 20.88 -7.67
N ARG A 20 -5.89 21.62 -8.75
CA ARG A 20 -5.08 22.79 -9.16
C ARG A 20 -4.99 23.90 -8.10
N GLU A 21 -6.02 24.07 -7.29
CA GLU A 21 -6.05 25.09 -6.23
C GLU A 21 -5.17 24.72 -5.04
N GLN A 22 -4.95 23.43 -4.81
CA GLN A 22 -4.13 22.88 -3.73
C GLN A 22 -3.34 21.68 -4.28
N PRO A 23 -2.31 21.93 -5.10
CA PRO A 23 -1.59 20.85 -5.76
C PRO A 23 -0.91 19.95 -4.73
N PRO A 24 -1.00 18.62 -4.89
CA PRO A 24 -0.43 17.68 -3.95
C PRO A 24 1.09 17.59 -4.04
N VAL A 25 1.70 17.12 -2.96
CA VAL A 25 3.10 16.67 -2.93
C VAL A 25 3.10 15.14 -2.99
N PHE A 26 3.93 14.57 -3.86
CA PHE A 26 4.08 13.12 -4.01
C PHE A 26 5.36 12.63 -3.36
N LEU A 27 5.24 11.73 -2.40
CA LEU A 27 6.37 11.10 -1.73
C LEU A 27 6.67 9.75 -2.40
N VAL A 28 7.91 9.55 -2.84
CA VAL A 28 8.36 8.30 -3.47
C VAL A 28 9.44 7.67 -2.58
N PRO A 29 9.16 6.52 -1.93
CA PRO A 29 10.16 5.86 -1.12
C PRO A 29 11.25 5.25 -2.01
N LEU A 30 12.51 5.48 -1.66
CA LEU A 30 13.67 4.87 -2.30
C LEU A 30 14.09 3.62 -1.53
N ALA A 31 13.95 2.46 -2.15
CA ALA A 31 14.44 1.21 -1.58
C ALA A 31 15.97 1.23 -1.49
N SER A 32 16.56 0.66 -0.44
CA SER A 32 18.01 0.64 -0.21
C SER A 32 18.83 -0.05 -1.30
N THR A 33 18.19 -0.88 -2.13
CA THR A 33 18.79 -1.56 -3.27
C THR A 33 18.74 -0.77 -4.57
N LEU A 34 18.11 0.41 -4.55
CA LEU A 34 17.94 1.27 -5.72
C LEU A 34 18.59 2.64 -5.47
N SER A 35 18.97 3.27 -6.57
CA SER A 35 19.41 4.65 -6.62
C SER A 35 18.31 5.54 -7.22
N GLU A 36 18.43 6.86 -7.06
CA GLU A 36 17.54 7.79 -7.76
C GLU A 36 17.64 7.66 -9.28
N ASN A 37 18.80 7.29 -9.81
CA ASN A 37 18.99 7.04 -11.24
C ASN A 37 18.09 5.89 -11.73
N ASP A 38 17.87 4.85 -10.91
CA ASP A 38 16.96 3.75 -11.27
C ASP A 38 15.51 4.24 -11.39
N LEU A 39 15.10 5.20 -10.56
CA LEU A 39 13.79 5.84 -10.64
C LEU A 39 13.68 6.72 -11.89
N ASP A 40 14.75 7.44 -12.22
CA ASP A 40 14.81 8.28 -13.42
C ASP A 40 14.75 7.47 -14.71
N GLU A 41 15.47 6.35 -14.77
CA GLU A 41 15.36 5.38 -15.85
C GLU A 41 13.95 4.80 -15.96
N ALA A 42 13.26 4.64 -14.83
CA ALA A 42 11.87 4.21 -14.78
C ALA A 42 10.86 5.34 -15.08
N GLY A 43 11.33 6.55 -15.40
CA GLY A 43 10.51 7.64 -15.94
C GLY A 43 10.29 8.82 -15.00
N LEU A 44 10.81 8.79 -13.76
CA LEU A 44 10.61 9.85 -12.76
C LEU A 44 11.05 11.24 -13.27
N SER A 45 12.21 11.30 -13.92
CA SER A 45 12.81 12.51 -14.50
C SER A 45 11.86 13.30 -15.41
N ARG A 46 10.94 12.64 -16.11
CA ARG A 46 9.98 13.27 -17.03
C ARG A 46 8.92 14.09 -16.31
N TYR A 47 8.65 13.76 -15.05
CA TYR A 47 7.57 14.34 -14.27
C TYR A 47 8.06 15.36 -13.23
N ARG A 48 9.36 15.40 -12.91
CA ARG A 48 9.93 16.34 -11.92
C ARG A 48 9.68 17.82 -12.25
N ALA A 49 9.45 18.16 -13.52
CA ALA A 49 9.15 19.53 -13.94
C ALA A 49 7.68 19.93 -13.76
N VAL A 50 6.77 18.95 -13.60
CA VAL A 50 5.32 19.16 -13.56
C VAL A 50 4.66 18.70 -12.26
N LEU A 51 5.35 17.89 -11.46
CA LEU A 51 4.90 17.38 -10.16
C LEU A 51 5.89 17.77 -9.05
N ASP A 52 5.40 18.15 -7.86
CA ASP A 52 6.22 18.22 -6.64
C ASP A 52 6.45 16.78 -6.14
N ILE A 53 7.55 16.17 -6.59
CA ILE A 53 7.96 14.83 -6.19
C ILE A 53 9.15 14.94 -5.22
N ARG A 54 9.03 14.27 -4.08
CA ARG A 54 10.10 14.13 -3.10
C ARG A 54 10.48 12.67 -2.97
N VAL A 55 11.70 12.35 -3.37
CA VAL A 55 12.28 11.03 -3.13
C VAL A 55 12.79 11.00 -1.70
N VAL A 56 12.35 10.00 -0.94
CA VAL A 56 12.72 9.85 0.47
C VAL A 56 13.43 8.52 0.62
N ALA A 57 14.71 8.59 0.97
CA ALA A 57 15.49 7.44 1.37
C ALA A 57 15.36 7.26 2.88
N GLU A 58 15.20 6.00 3.30
CA GLU A 58 15.06 5.65 4.72
C GLU A 58 13.76 6.24 5.33
N ASP A 59 13.34 5.76 6.50
CA ASP A 59 12.13 6.26 7.18
C ASP A 59 10.76 6.04 6.47
N ASN A 60 10.57 4.84 5.91
CA ASN A 60 9.31 4.46 5.24
C ASN A 60 8.06 4.60 6.13
N TYR A 61 8.18 4.34 7.44
CA TYR A 61 7.03 4.41 8.36
C TYR A 61 6.52 5.84 8.55
N ASN A 62 7.40 6.81 8.77
CA ASN A 62 6.97 8.20 8.88
C ASN A 62 6.47 8.73 7.53
N LEU A 63 7.10 8.32 6.42
CA LEU A 63 6.59 8.64 5.08
C LEU A 63 5.14 8.16 4.91
N MET A 64 4.89 6.88 5.16
CA MET A 64 3.54 6.30 5.02
C MET A 64 2.52 7.01 5.93
N ASN A 65 2.90 7.25 7.19
CA ASN A 65 2.02 7.89 8.16
C ASN A 65 1.72 9.37 7.83
N SER A 66 2.58 10.03 7.05
CA SER A 66 2.37 11.41 6.60
C SER A 66 1.43 11.54 5.39
N CYS A 67 1.17 10.44 4.68
CA CYS A 67 0.37 10.45 3.46
C CYS A 67 -1.14 10.44 3.76
N GLN A 68 -1.91 11.25 3.01
CA GLN A 68 -3.38 11.21 3.06
C GLN A 68 -3.95 9.95 2.39
N ALA A 69 -3.31 9.51 1.31
CA ALA A 69 -3.62 8.27 0.59
C ALA A 69 -2.36 7.75 -0.11
N VAL A 70 -2.29 6.44 -0.35
CA VAL A 70 -1.14 5.79 -0.99
C VAL A 70 -1.59 4.86 -2.12
N VAL A 71 -0.88 4.86 -3.26
CA VAL A 71 -0.95 3.76 -4.22
C VAL A 71 0.23 2.83 -4.00
N ALA A 72 -0.03 1.55 -3.75
CA ALA A 72 0.99 0.58 -3.41
C ALA A 72 0.90 -0.67 -4.30
N ALA A 73 2.04 -1.32 -4.52
CA ALA A 73 2.05 -2.67 -5.08
C ALA A 73 1.51 -3.68 -4.04
N SER A 74 0.83 -4.74 -4.48
CA SER A 74 0.39 -5.82 -3.56
C SER A 74 1.62 -6.51 -2.93
N GLY A 75 1.86 -6.22 -1.65
CA GLY A 75 3.04 -6.65 -0.89
C GLY A 75 2.91 -6.30 0.59
N THR A 76 3.94 -6.58 1.38
CA THR A 76 3.91 -6.37 2.85
C THR A 76 3.63 -4.93 3.26
N VAL A 77 4.01 -3.96 2.44
CA VAL A 77 3.71 -2.53 2.62
C VAL A 77 2.21 -2.26 2.82
N THR A 78 1.33 -3.08 2.22
CA THR A 78 -0.13 -2.92 2.37
C THR A 78 -0.61 -3.20 3.79
N LEU A 79 0.02 -4.13 4.50
CA LEU A 79 -0.29 -4.39 5.90
C LEU A 79 0.28 -3.29 6.81
N GLU A 80 1.47 -2.79 6.51
CA GLU A 80 2.07 -1.67 7.24
C GLU A 80 1.19 -0.41 7.12
N LEU A 81 0.72 -0.09 5.92
CA LEU A 81 -0.25 0.99 5.69
C LEU A 81 -1.55 0.77 6.46
N ALA A 82 -2.06 -0.47 6.52
CA ALA A 82 -3.28 -0.78 7.27
C ALA A 82 -3.08 -0.60 8.79
N ILE A 83 -1.91 -0.97 9.31
CA ILE A 83 -1.52 -0.73 10.71
C ILE A 83 -1.43 0.77 11.00
N LEU A 84 -0.90 1.56 10.07
CA LEU A 84 -0.84 3.03 10.18
C LEU A 84 -2.20 3.70 9.92
N SER A 85 -3.24 2.93 9.58
CA SER A 85 -4.55 3.46 9.20
C SER A 85 -4.48 4.46 8.02
N THR A 86 -3.54 4.24 7.11
CA THR A 86 -3.33 5.06 5.90
C THR A 86 -4.21 4.51 4.77
N PRO A 87 -5.17 5.28 4.23
CA PRO A 87 -5.95 4.89 3.07
C PRO A 87 -5.09 4.52 1.87
N MET A 88 -5.48 3.49 1.12
CA MET A 88 -4.67 3.03 -0.01
C MET A 88 -5.48 2.47 -1.18
N VAL A 89 -4.88 2.54 -2.36
CA VAL A 89 -5.26 1.79 -3.57
C VAL A 89 -4.15 0.79 -3.86
N ILE A 90 -4.52 -0.48 -4.04
CA ILE A 90 -3.57 -1.55 -4.29
C ILE A 90 -3.55 -1.86 -5.78
N ALA A 91 -2.39 -1.79 -6.40
CA ALA A 91 -2.20 -2.13 -7.80
C ALA A 91 -1.34 -3.39 -7.94
N TYR A 92 -1.77 -4.30 -8.80
CA TYR A 92 -1.04 -5.54 -9.04
C TYR A 92 -0.97 -5.91 -10.52
N LYS A 93 0.26 -6.08 -11.03
CA LYS A 93 0.55 -6.65 -12.35
C LYS A 93 1.41 -7.89 -12.17
N LEU A 94 0.95 -9.02 -12.71
CA LEU A 94 1.71 -10.27 -12.66
C LEU A 94 2.88 -10.17 -13.63
N SER A 95 4.03 -10.73 -13.25
CA SER A 95 5.08 -10.99 -14.22
C SER A 95 4.62 -12.10 -15.18
N LYS A 96 5.12 -12.12 -16.41
CA LYS A 96 4.74 -13.14 -17.42
C LYS A 96 5.05 -14.59 -17.01
N ILE A 97 5.81 -14.83 -15.93
CA ILE A 97 6.25 -16.15 -15.47
C ILE A 97 5.62 -16.46 -14.11
N THR A 98 4.31 -16.67 -14.00
CA THR A 98 3.76 -17.07 -12.69
C THR A 98 2.48 -17.90 -12.74
N TYR A 99 2.55 -19.09 -13.36
CA TYR A 99 1.50 -20.10 -13.32
C TYR A 99 1.06 -20.49 -11.89
N MET A 100 2.03 -20.59 -10.97
CA MET A 100 1.77 -20.94 -9.56
C MET A 100 0.99 -19.85 -8.82
N LEU A 101 1.36 -18.57 -9.00
CA LEU A 101 0.59 -17.46 -8.42
C LEU A 101 -0.80 -17.38 -9.06
N ALA A 102 -0.91 -17.53 -10.38
CA ALA A 102 -2.19 -17.52 -11.06
C ALA A 102 -3.16 -18.57 -10.49
N LYS A 103 -2.70 -19.79 -10.23
CA LYS A 103 -3.52 -20.86 -9.62
C LYS A 103 -4.00 -20.54 -8.19
N PHE A 104 -3.18 -19.83 -7.42
CA PHE A 104 -3.55 -19.39 -6.07
C PHE A 104 -4.56 -18.23 -6.14
N LEU A 105 -4.30 -17.24 -6.99
CA LEU A 105 -5.13 -16.06 -7.18
C LEU A 105 -6.55 -16.41 -7.67
N VAL A 106 -6.70 -17.40 -8.55
CA VAL A 106 -8.02 -17.87 -9.04
C VAL A 106 -8.94 -18.36 -7.91
N LYS A 107 -8.39 -18.75 -6.76
CA LYS A 107 -9.17 -19.26 -5.62
C LYS A 107 -9.53 -18.20 -4.59
N LEU A 108 -8.99 -16.99 -4.71
CA LEU A 108 -9.19 -15.94 -3.73
C LEU A 108 -10.25 -14.96 -4.20
N GLU A 109 -11.14 -14.58 -3.28
CA GLU A 109 -12.12 -13.50 -3.48
C GLU A 109 -11.44 -12.12 -3.44
N TYR A 110 -10.36 -12.00 -2.66
CA TYR A 110 -9.57 -10.79 -2.50
C TYR A 110 -8.08 -11.08 -2.67
N PHE A 111 -7.33 -10.15 -3.26
CA PHE A 111 -5.93 -10.33 -3.61
C PHE A 111 -4.97 -9.71 -2.60
N SER A 112 -5.41 -8.72 -1.84
CA SER A 112 -4.63 -8.14 -0.75
C SER A 112 -4.89 -8.84 0.57
N LEU A 113 -3.87 -8.89 1.41
CA LEU A 113 -4.02 -9.38 2.79
C LEU A 113 -4.98 -8.49 3.59
N VAL A 114 -5.07 -7.20 3.29
CA VAL A 114 -5.98 -6.26 3.96
C VAL A 114 -7.43 -6.71 3.79
N ASN A 115 -7.88 -6.93 2.57
CA ASN A 115 -9.26 -7.35 2.28
C ASN A 115 -9.51 -8.81 2.71
N LEU A 116 -8.52 -9.71 2.57
CA LEU A 116 -8.62 -11.09 3.07
C LEU A 116 -8.85 -11.13 4.59
N ILE A 117 -8.11 -10.32 5.36
CA ILE A 117 -8.27 -10.23 6.82
C ILE A 117 -9.60 -9.57 7.19
N ALA A 118 -10.02 -8.57 6.42
CA ALA A 118 -11.31 -7.95 6.61
C ALA A 118 -12.47 -8.92 6.36
N GLY A 119 -12.32 -9.83 5.38
CA GLY A 119 -13.39 -10.67 4.86
C GLY A 119 -14.41 -9.90 4.01
N LYS A 120 -14.04 -8.69 3.57
CA LYS A 120 -14.83 -7.78 2.74
C LYS A 120 -13.88 -6.87 1.96
N LYS A 121 -14.36 -6.23 0.90
CA LYS A 121 -13.62 -5.15 0.24
C LYS A 121 -13.53 -3.94 1.17
N VAL A 122 -12.32 -3.66 1.66
CA VAL A 122 -11.97 -2.49 2.48
C VAL A 122 -11.20 -1.46 1.67
N VAL A 123 -10.25 -1.92 0.85
CA VAL A 123 -9.47 -1.06 -0.05
C VAL A 123 -9.68 -1.48 -1.49
N THR A 124 -9.57 -0.53 -2.41
CA THR A 124 -9.65 -0.83 -3.85
C THR A 124 -8.41 -1.61 -4.29
N GLU A 125 -8.64 -2.74 -4.94
CA GLU A 125 -7.62 -3.58 -5.57
C GLU A 125 -7.81 -3.49 -7.09
N LEU A 126 -6.74 -3.15 -7.80
CA LEU A 126 -6.70 -3.05 -9.25
C LEU A 126 -5.77 -4.14 -9.79
N LEU A 127 -6.29 -4.97 -10.67
CA LEU A 127 -5.58 -6.10 -11.24
C LEU A 127 -5.35 -5.97 -12.74
N GLN A 128 -4.11 -6.26 -13.15
CA GLN A 128 -3.71 -6.38 -14.56
C GLN A 128 -4.15 -5.17 -15.39
N ASP A 129 -5.21 -5.34 -16.18
CA ASP A 129 -5.76 -4.34 -17.11
C ASP A 129 -6.51 -3.21 -16.39
N GLU A 130 -6.93 -3.41 -15.14
CA GLU A 130 -7.54 -2.37 -14.31
C GLU A 130 -6.51 -1.36 -13.79
N VAL A 131 -5.22 -1.72 -13.82
CA VAL A 131 -4.13 -0.84 -13.40
C VAL A 131 -3.85 0.20 -14.48
N LYS A 132 -4.74 1.19 -14.54
CA LYS A 132 -4.74 2.34 -15.43
C LYS A 132 -4.59 3.63 -14.62
N ALA A 133 -3.87 4.60 -15.18
CA ALA A 133 -3.62 5.88 -14.52
C ALA A 133 -4.91 6.59 -14.10
N ALA A 134 -5.90 6.66 -14.99
CA ALA A 134 -7.19 7.28 -14.72
C ALA A 134 -7.95 6.61 -13.56
N THR A 135 -7.98 5.27 -13.53
CA THR A 135 -8.64 4.51 -12.46
C THR A 135 -7.92 4.70 -11.13
N ILE A 136 -6.58 4.69 -11.11
CA ILE A 136 -5.80 4.97 -9.90
C ILE A 136 -6.09 6.39 -9.40
N ALA A 137 -6.07 7.37 -10.29
CA ALA A 137 -6.31 8.77 -9.94
C ALA A 137 -7.72 8.99 -9.38
N GLU A 138 -8.75 8.45 -10.02
CA GLU A 138 -10.13 8.49 -9.55
C GLU A 138 -10.26 7.92 -8.13
N GLN A 139 -9.72 6.74 -7.90
CA GLN A 139 -9.81 6.07 -6.60
C GLN A 139 -8.99 6.79 -5.52
N LEU A 140 -7.82 7.33 -5.86
CA LEU A 140 -7.04 8.12 -4.92
C LEU A 140 -7.74 9.44 -4.56
N LEU A 141 -8.34 10.15 -5.54
CA LEU A 141 -9.07 11.40 -5.29
C LEU A 141 -10.22 11.22 -4.28
N LEU A 142 -10.91 10.08 -4.33
CA LEU A 142 -11.91 9.71 -3.32
C LEU A 142 -11.29 9.56 -1.92
N LEU A 143 -10.01 9.20 -1.80
CA LEU A 143 -9.34 8.99 -0.51
C LEU A 143 -8.64 10.23 0.04
N VAL A 144 -8.29 11.22 -0.79
CA VAL A 144 -7.57 12.43 -0.34
C VAL A 144 -8.53 13.50 0.23
N GLY A 145 -9.77 13.55 -0.26
CA GLY A 145 -10.78 14.52 0.16
C GLY A 145 -11.62 14.09 1.36
N GLU A 146 -12.48 14.98 1.85
CA GLU A 146 -13.47 14.68 2.91
C GLU A 146 -14.72 13.99 2.32
N THR A 147 -14.52 12.78 1.78
CA THR A 147 -15.57 11.96 1.15
C THR A 147 -16.14 10.92 2.12
N GLU A 148 -17.28 10.32 1.77
CA GLU A 148 -17.82 9.18 2.53
C GLU A 148 -16.96 7.92 2.33
N GLU A 149 -16.44 7.72 1.12
CA GLU A 149 -15.55 6.59 0.82
C GLU A 149 -14.30 6.62 1.71
N ARG A 150 -13.70 7.79 1.93
CA ARG A 150 -12.57 7.93 2.84
C ARG A 150 -12.94 7.53 4.26
N LYS A 151 -14.11 7.97 4.76
CA LYS A 151 -14.57 7.63 6.12
C LYS A 151 -14.79 6.13 6.28
N GLU A 152 -15.44 5.49 5.32
CA GLU A 152 -15.67 4.04 5.33
C GLU A 152 -14.37 3.25 5.31
N VAL A 153 -13.40 3.67 4.48
CA VAL A 153 -12.07 3.06 4.40
C VAL A 153 -11.34 3.20 5.72
N LEU A 154 -11.32 4.39 6.33
CA LEU A 154 -10.67 4.62 7.62
C LEU A 154 -11.27 3.77 8.73
N GLN A 155 -12.60 3.70 8.82
CA GLN A 155 -13.29 2.86 9.80
C GLN A 155 -12.95 1.38 9.60
N SER A 156 -12.97 0.92 8.35
CA SER A 156 -12.65 -0.47 8.02
C SER A 156 -11.19 -0.81 8.24
N LEU A 157 -10.25 0.12 8.00
CA LEU A 157 -8.83 -0.06 8.33
C LEU A 157 -8.61 -0.17 9.84
N GLU A 158 -9.39 0.55 10.66
CA GLU A 158 -9.34 0.41 12.10
C GLU A 158 -9.76 -1.01 12.54
N GLU A 159 -10.80 -1.58 11.93
CA GLU A 159 -11.22 -2.97 12.14
C GLU A 159 -10.11 -3.96 11.76
N VAL A 160 -9.48 -3.76 10.59
CA VAL A 160 -8.35 -4.59 10.14
C VAL A 160 -7.18 -4.49 11.12
N ARG A 161 -6.83 -3.28 11.58
CA ARG A 161 -5.76 -3.07 12.57
C ARG A 161 -6.03 -3.83 13.87
N LYS A 162 -7.28 -3.84 14.34
CA LYS A 162 -7.69 -4.62 15.53
C LYS A 162 -7.49 -6.13 15.31
N LYS A 163 -7.88 -6.65 14.13
CA LYS A 163 -7.68 -8.07 13.78
C LYS A 163 -6.20 -8.46 13.66
N LEU A 164 -5.34 -7.54 13.21
CA LEU A 164 -3.89 -7.74 13.14
C LEU A 164 -3.20 -7.75 14.52
N GLY A 165 -3.96 -7.61 15.60
CA GLY A 165 -3.45 -7.74 16.97
C GLY A 165 -3.20 -6.41 17.69
N GLY A 166 -3.42 -5.27 17.03
CA GLY A 166 -3.22 -3.94 17.61
C GLY A 166 -1.81 -3.72 18.17
N ALA A 167 -1.66 -2.77 19.09
CA ALA A 167 -0.45 -2.68 19.90
C ALA A 167 -0.35 -3.90 20.82
N GLY A 168 0.85 -4.49 20.95
CA GLY A 168 1.10 -5.67 21.81
C GLY A 168 0.99 -7.03 21.13
N ALA A 169 0.82 -7.11 19.80
CA ALA A 169 0.85 -8.38 19.08
C ALA A 169 2.18 -9.14 19.27
N SER A 170 3.31 -8.42 19.29
CA SER A 170 4.63 -8.98 19.58
C SER A 170 4.79 -9.42 21.05
N GLU A 171 4.21 -8.69 22.00
CA GLU A 171 4.17 -9.10 23.42
C GLU A 171 3.35 -10.38 23.59
N LYS A 172 2.16 -10.47 22.98
CA LYS A 172 1.36 -11.71 23.01
C LYS A 172 2.07 -12.90 22.37
N ALA A 173 2.82 -12.67 21.30
CA ALA A 173 3.64 -13.71 20.69
C ALA A 173 4.81 -14.12 21.61
N ALA A 174 5.43 -13.16 22.30
CA ALA A 174 6.47 -13.43 23.28
C ALA A 174 5.92 -14.21 24.49
N ASP A 175 4.77 -13.80 25.04
CA ASP A 175 4.08 -14.47 26.15
C ASP A 175 3.77 -15.94 25.81
N LEU A 176 3.26 -16.20 24.60
CA LEU A 176 3.00 -17.56 24.13
C LEU A 176 4.29 -18.39 24.02
N VAL A 177 5.38 -17.79 23.53
CA VAL A 177 6.69 -18.46 23.49
C VAL A 177 7.17 -18.77 24.91
N PHE A 178 7.02 -17.85 25.86
CA PHE A 178 7.37 -18.08 27.27
C PHE A 178 6.52 -19.18 27.91
N GLU A 179 5.23 -19.24 27.61
CA GLU A 179 4.31 -20.29 28.10
C GLU A 179 4.74 -21.69 27.60
N ILE A 180 5.03 -21.82 26.30
CA ILE A 180 5.52 -23.08 25.70
C ILE A 180 6.86 -23.52 26.31
N LEU A 181 7.75 -22.56 26.59
CA LEU A 181 9.05 -22.84 27.23
C LEU A 181 8.89 -23.19 28.72
N GLY A 182 7.95 -22.55 29.41
CA GLY A 182 7.59 -22.84 30.81
C GLY A 182 7.01 -24.24 31.00
N GLU A 183 6.11 -24.68 30.12
CA GLU A 183 5.57 -26.05 30.14
C GLU A 183 6.62 -27.12 29.88
N LYS A 184 7.68 -26.82 29.10
CA LYS A 184 8.81 -27.72 28.87
C LYS A 184 9.73 -27.88 30.08
N THR A 185 9.73 -26.94 31.02
CA THR A 185 10.66 -26.96 32.17
C THR A 185 10.05 -27.69 33.38
N LEU A 186 8.73 -27.87 33.43
CA LEU A 186 8.02 -28.54 34.53
C LEU A 186 7.69 -30.03 34.25
N ASN A 187 7.96 -30.52 33.05
CA ASN A 187 7.71 -31.91 32.62
C ASN A 187 9.01 -32.69 32.30
N GLY A 188 10.16 -32.25 32.80
CA GLY A 188 11.47 -32.89 32.62
C GLY A 188 12.00 -33.54 33.90
#